data_AF-A0A5C3M1Z3-F1
#
_entry.id   AF-A0A5C3M1Z3-F1
#
_cell.length_a   1.000
_cell.length_b   1.000
_cell.length_c   1.000
_cell.angle_alpha   90.00
_cell.angle_beta   90.00
_cell.angle_gamma   90.00
#
_symmetry.space_group_name_H-M   'P 1'
#
loop_
_entity.id
_entity.type
_entity.pdbx_description
1 polymer ?
#
loop_
_entity_poly.entity_id
_entity_poly.type
_entity_poly.pdbx_seq_one_letter_code
_entity_poly.pdbx_strand_id
1 'polypeptide(L)'
;MLQELSHMDRITQLQDEIQQLLTIMSSSIAYLTSRSNFLQVSPEVPVTKQRNAEKYDTPEVFEENKKELATDLVVKAKQIEYLINSLPEPEAEEVQTYLLRLILNEMDAGLVQATPG
;
A
#
# COMPACT_ATOMS: atom_id res chain seq x y z
N MET A 1 -2.12 -23.81 18.68
CA MET A 1 -2.88 -23.52 17.44
C MET A 1 -3.72 -22.28 17.71
N LEU A 2 -3.52 -21.06 17.18
CA LEU A 2 -2.98 -20.62 15.91
C LEU A 2 -2.61 -19.11 15.99
N GLN A 3 -2.26 -18.60 17.18
CA GLN A 3 -1.82 -17.20 17.33
C GLN A 3 -0.31 -17.01 17.07
N GLU A 4 0.33 -18.05 16.51
CA GLU A 4 1.62 -17.98 15.81
C GLU A 4 1.47 -17.55 14.34
N LEU A 5 0.28 -17.11 13.92
CA LEU A 5 0.18 -16.16 12.79
C LEU A 5 0.56 -14.79 13.35
N SER A 6 1.87 -14.59 13.48
CA SER A 6 2.50 -13.28 13.55
C SER A 6 1.74 -12.34 12.61
N HIS A 7 0.89 -11.51 13.19
CA HIS A 7 0.27 -10.40 12.51
C HIS A 7 1.45 -9.57 12.05
N MET A 8 1.73 -9.57 10.75
CA MET A 8 2.86 -8.84 10.15
C MET A 8 2.96 -7.47 10.84
N ASP A 9 4.17 -7.09 11.26
CA ASP A 9 4.34 -5.86 12.02
C ASP A 9 3.70 -4.68 11.29
N ARG A 10 2.98 -3.80 12.00
CA ARG A 10 2.18 -2.74 11.39
C ARG A 10 3.05 -1.79 10.56
N ILE A 11 4.32 -1.62 10.94
CA ILE A 11 5.28 -0.83 10.16
C ILE A 11 5.65 -1.57 8.88
N THR A 12 5.89 -2.88 8.94
CA THR A 12 6.09 -3.71 7.73
C THR A 12 4.87 -3.68 6.81
N GLN A 13 3.65 -3.78 7.35
CA GLN A 13 2.41 -3.64 6.58
C GLN A 13 2.31 -2.29 5.88
N LEU A 14 2.61 -1.20 6.60
CA LEU A 14 2.61 0.15 6.03
C LEU A 14 3.65 0.28 4.91
N GLN A 15 4.85 -0.27 5.12
CA GLN A 15 5.91 -0.26 4.11
C GLN A 15 5.46 -0.96 2.82
N ASP A 16 4.85 -2.14 2.94
CA ASP A 16 4.37 -2.92 1.79
C ASP A 16 3.25 -2.20 1.05
N GLU A 17 2.30 -1.59 1.77
CA GLU A 17 1.21 -0.84 1.14
C GLU A 17 1.72 0.41 0.41
N ILE A 18 2.71 1.12 0.96
CA ILE A 18 3.36 2.24 0.26
C ILE A 18 4.06 1.75 -1.01
N GLN A 19 4.77 0.62 -0.96
CA GLN A 19 5.40 0.06 -2.17
C GLN A 19 4.35 -0.31 -3.22
N GLN A 20 3.26 -0.97 -2.82
CA GLN A 20 2.17 -1.31 -3.73
C GLN A 20 1.54 -0.06 -4.37
N LEU A 21 1.34 1.02 -3.60
CA LEU A 21 0.85 2.29 -4.12
C LEU A 21 1.78 2.83 -5.22
N LEU A 22 3.09 2.84 -4.98
CA LEU A 22 4.07 3.29 -5.96
C LEU A 22 4.10 2.41 -7.21
N THR A 23 3.96 1.09 -7.06
CA THR A 23 3.83 0.16 -8.19
C THR A 23 2.60 0.48 -9.02
N ILE A 24 1.44 0.72 -8.39
CA ILE A 24 0.20 1.06 -9.09
C ILE A 24 0.33 2.40 -9.81
N MET A 25 0.95 3.40 -9.20
CA MET A 25 1.23 4.68 -9.86
C MET A 25 2.06 4.50 -11.13
N SER A 26 3.16 3.74 -11.05
CA SER A 26 4.03 3.47 -12.20
C SER A 26 3.29 2.71 -13.31
N SER A 27 2.59 1.63 -12.94
CA SER A 27 1.78 0.83 -13.87
C SER A 27 0.66 1.64 -14.51
N SER A 28 0.03 2.56 -13.77
CA SER A 28 -1.00 3.45 -14.29
C SER A 28 -0.44 4.37 -15.38
N ILE A 29 0.72 5.00 -15.14
CA ILE A 29 1.38 5.86 -16.14
C ILE A 29 1.79 5.03 -17.37
N ALA A 30 2.35 3.83 -17.16
CA ALA A 30 2.71 2.92 -18.24
C ALA A 30 1.49 2.53 -19.08
N TYR A 31 0.35 2.23 -18.44
CA TYR A 31 -0.91 1.92 -19.11
C TYR A 31 -1.41 3.10 -19.95
N LEU A 32 -1.51 4.30 -19.37
CA LEU A 32 -2.01 5.50 -20.05
C LEU A 32 -1.17 5.89 -21.27
N THR A 33 0.15 5.70 -21.20
CA THR A 33 1.08 6.06 -22.28
C THR A 33 1.19 4.98 -23.36
N SER A 34 1.06 3.71 -22.99
CA SER A 34 1.17 2.58 -23.92
C SER A 34 -0.13 2.27 -24.66
N ARG A 35 -1.30 2.43 -24.01
CA ARG A 35 -2.62 2.05 -24.56
C ARG A 35 -3.43 3.19 -25.14
N SER A 36 -2.89 4.42 -25.15
CA SER A 36 -3.51 5.58 -25.80
C SER A 36 -3.35 5.55 -27.32
N ASN A 37 -4.36 6.09 -28.02
CA ASN A 37 -4.33 6.28 -29.48
C ASN A 37 -4.17 7.77 -29.82
N PHE A 38 -3.73 8.06 -31.04
CA PHE A 38 -3.65 9.43 -31.55
C PHE A 38 -5.06 9.95 -31.86
N LEU A 39 -5.37 11.15 -31.37
CA LEU A 39 -6.60 11.86 -31.68
C LEU A 39 -6.31 12.94 -32.72
N GLN A 40 -7.22 13.11 -33.68
CA GLN A 40 -7.16 14.20 -34.62
C GLN A 40 -7.58 15.50 -33.92
N VAL A 41 -6.65 16.44 -33.78
CA VAL A 41 -6.88 17.71 -33.09
C VAL A 41 -7.34 18.81 -34.07
N SER A 42 -6.91 18.75 -35.33
CA SER A 42 -7.32 19.70 -36.37
C SER A 42 -7.84 18.96 -37.62
N PRO A 43 -8.96 19.40 -38.21
CA PRO A 43 -9.45 18.88 -39.49
C PRO A 43 -8.45 19.08 -40.63
N GLU A 44 -7.61 20.12 -40.55
CA GLU A 44 -6.66 20.52 -41.59
C GLU A 44 -5.36 19.70 -41.56
N VAL A 45 -5.09 19.02 -40.44
CA VAL A 45 -3.88 18.20 -40.26
C VAL A 45 -4.27 16.73 -40.13
N PRO A 46 -4.10 15.93 -41.20
CA PRO A 46 -4.45 14.52 -41.17
C PRO A 46 -3.50 13.73 -40.26
N VAL A 47 -4.05 12.76 -39.53
CA VAL A 47 -3.27 11.85 -38.69
C VAL A 47 -2.51 10.87 -39.58
N THR A 48 -1.19 11.03 -39.66
CA THR A 48 -0.32 10.24 -40.57
C THR A 48 0.21 8.95 -39.95
N LYS A 49 0.02 8.74 -38.64
CA LYS A 49 0.43 7.53 -37.92
C LYS A 49 -0.74 7.01 -37.10
N GLN A 50 -1.14 5.78 -37.36
CA GLN A 50 -2.08 5.04 -36.53
C GLN A 50 -1.30 3.97 -35.78
N ARG A 51 -1.57 3.80 -34.48
CA ARG A 51 -1.04 2.66 -33.72
C ARG A 51 -1.77 1.39 -34.18
N ASN A 52 -1.10 0.25 -34.10
CA ASN A 52 -1.73 -1.05 -34.37
C ASN A 52 -2.94 -1.21 -33.42
N ALA A 53 -4.06 -1.72 -33.95
CA ALA A 53 -5.31 -1.90 -33.20
C ALA A 53 -5.17 -2.78 -31.94
N GLU A 54 -4.19 -3.69 -31.92
CA GLU A 54 -3.89 -4.54 -30.75
C GLU A 54 -3.16 -3.77 -29.62
N LYS A 55 -2.63 -2.58 -29.92
CA LYS A 55 -1.78 -1.80 -29.01
C LYS A 55 -2.51 -0.67 -28.29
N TYR A 56 -3.76 -0.37 -28.62
CA TYR A 56 -4.54 0.65 -27.93
C TYR A 56 -5.93 0.12 -27.59
N ASP A 57 -6.52 0.63 -26.51
CA ASP A 57 -7.86 0.25 -26.07
C ASP A 57 -8.92 1.14 -26.74
N THR A 58 -10.15 0.64 -26.86
CA THR A 58 -11.26 1.48 -27.36
C THR A 58 -11.48 2.65 -26.40
N PRO A 59 -12.01 3.80 -26.87
CA PRO A 59 -12.22 4.97 -26.01
C PRO A 59 -13.08 4.67 -24.77
N GLU A 60 -14.06 3.76 -24.91
CA GLU A 60 -14.94 3.33 -23.82
C GLU A 60 -14.17 2.53 -22.76
N VAL A 61 -13.46 1.47 -23.17
CA VAL A 61 -12.64 0.64 -22.27
C VAL A 61 -11.53 1.47 -21.62
N PHE A 62 -10.90 2.37 -22.38
CA PHE A 62 -9.85 3.23 -21.87
C PHE A 62 -10.37 4.23 -20.82
N GLU A 63 -11.61 4.74 -20.96
CA GLU A 63 -12.22 5.57 -19.92
C GLU A 63 -12.65 4.80 -18.68
N GLU A 64 -13.18 3.59 -18.86
CA GLU A 64 -13.54 2.72 -17.74
C GLU A 64 -12.29 2.38 -16.91
N ASN A 65 -11.23 1.92 -17.58
CA ASN A 65 -9.97 1.59 -16.92
C ASN A 65 -9.34 2.80 -16.22
N LYS A 66 -9.47 4.01 -16.78
CA LYS A 66 -9.02 5.24 -16.11
C LYS A 66 -9.75 5.50 -14.79
N LYS A 67 -11.06 5.27 -14.76
CA LYS A 67 -11.87 5.43 -13.54
C LYS A 67 -11.52 4.37 -12.50
N GLU A 68 -11.29 3.13 -12.93
CA GLU A 68 -10.85 2.04 -12.07
C GLU A 68 -9.49 2.37 -11.43
N LEU A 69 -8.48 2.72 -12.23
CA LEU A 69 -7.15 3.09 -11.72
C LEU A 69 -7.21 4.24 -10.72
N ALA A 70 -8.03 5.28 -11.00
CA ALA A 70 -8.22 6.39 -10.07
C ALA A 70 -8.88 5.96 -8.76
N THR A 71 -9.86 5.05 -8.83
CA THR A 71 -10.55 4.50 -7.67
C THR A 71 -9.58 3.68 -6.81
N ASP A 72 -8.79 2.81 -7.43
CA ASP A 72 -7.79 1.97 -6.75
C ASP A 72 -6.75 2.82 -6.01
N LEU A 73 -6.27 3.89 -6.65
CA LEU A 73 -5.36 4.87 -6.04
C LEU A 73 -5.97 5.48 -4.78
N VAL A 74 -7.23 5.91 -4.84
CA VAL A 74 -7.91 6.53 -3.70
C VAL A 74 -8.15 5.52 -2.57
N VAL A 75 -8.55 4.30 -2.91
CA VAL A 75 -8.78 3.23 -1.92
C VAL A 75 -7.48 2.90 -1.19
N LYS A 76 -6.38 2.73 -1.93
CA LYS A 76 -5.07 2.45 -1.31
C LYS A 76 -4.54 3.60 -0.47
N ALA A 77 -4.73 4.85 -0.92
CA ALA A 77 -4.37 6.01 -0.11
C ALA A 77 -5.10 6.02 1.24
N LYS A 78 -6.40 5.70 1.26
CA LYS A 78 -7.19 5.60 2.50
C LYS A 78 -6.75 4.43 3.38
N GLN A 79 -6.36 3.30 2.79
CA GLN A 79 -5.82 2.17 3.55
C GLN A 79 -4.51 2.55 4.25
N ILE A 80 -3.62 3.24 3.54
CA ILE A 80 -2.37 3.77 4.11
C ILE A 80 -2.66 4.77 5.24
N GLU A 81 -3.61 5.68 5.04
CA GLU A 81 -4.02 6.64 6.08
C GLU A 81 -4.54 5.92 7.34
N TYR A 82 -5.37 4.89 7.17
CA TYR A 82 -5.84 4.07 8.28
C TYR A 82 -4.69 3.35 8.99
N LEU A 83 -3.74 2.79 8.24
CA LEU A 83 -2.58 2.11 8.81
C LEU A 83 -1.72 3.08 9.63
N ILE A 84 -1.47 4.29 9.14
CA ILE A 84 -0.75 5.35 9.86
C ILE A 84 -1.47 5.68 11.17
N ASN A 85 -2.78 5.90 11.13
CA ASN A 85 -3.58 6.19 12.32
C ASN A 85 -3.63 5.03 13.32
N SER A 86 -3.35 3.80 12.86
CA SER A 86 -3.28 2.61 13.70
C SER A 86 -1.89 2.35 14.29
N LEU A 87 -0.87 3.13 13.91
CA LEU A 87 0.46 2.96 14.49
C LEU A 87 0.46 3.35 15.98
N PRO A 88 1.13 2.56 16.85
CA PRO A 88 1.30 2.96 18.24
C PRO A 88 2.08 4.28 18.30
N GLU A 89 1.74 5.13 19.26
CA GLU A 89 2.46 6.38 19.47
C GLU A 89 3.94 6.08 19.81
N PRO A 90 4.89 6.83 19.21
CA PRO A 90 6.29 6.64 19.52
C PRO A 90 6.58 7.10 20.95
N GLU A 91 6.90 6.14 21.82
CA GLU A 91 7.40 6.42 23.17
C GLU A 91 8.93 6.67 23.15
N ALA A 92 9.42 7.46 24.10
CA ALA A 92 10.85 7.66 24.28
C ALA A 92 11.56 6.34 24.66
N GLU A 93 12.75 6.12 24.13
CA GLU A 93 13.51 4.87 24.32
C GLU A 93 13.79 4.57 25.80
N GLU A 94 13.99 5.61 26.62
CA GLU A 94 14.20 5.46 28.06
C GLU A 94 12.96 4.90 28.77
N VAL A 95 11.76 5.31 28.33
CA VAL A 95 10.48 4.84 28.87
C VAL A 95 10.25 3.39 28.46
N GLN A 96 10.47 3.07 27.19
CA GLN A 96 10.36 1.69 26.68
C GLN A 96 11.32 0.75 27.43
N THR A 97 12.56 1.17 27.63
CA THR A 97 13.57 0.40 28.37
C THR A 97 13.17 0.18 29.82
N TYR A 98 12.61 1.20 30.48
CA TYR A 98 12.12 1.08 31.84
C TYR A 98 10.94 0.11 31.93
N LEU A 99 9.94 0.23 31.05
CA LEU A 99 8.79 -0.66 30.98
C LEU A 99 9.21 -2.12 30.76
N LEU A 100 10.15 -2.36 29.83
CA LEU A 100 10.70 -3.70 29.59
C LEU A 100 11.34 -4.29 30.85
N ARG A 101 12.12 -3.50 31.60
CA ARG A 101 12.71 -3.96 32.87
C ARG A 101 11.65 -4.29 33.92
N LEU A 102 10.59 -3.49 34.00
CA LEU A 102 9.50 -3.72 34.95
C LEU A 102 8.76 -5.03 34.63
N ILE A 103 8.43 -5.25 33.36
CA ILE A 103 7.79 -6.49 32.88
C ILE A 103 8.69 -7.70 33.15
N LEU A 104 10.00 -7.60 32.88
CA LEU A 104 10.94 -8.68 33.17
C LEU A 104 10.97 -9.05 34.66
N ASN A 105 11.02 -8.04 35.54
CA ASN A 105 11.01 -8.28 36.98
C ASN A 105 9.69 -8.92 37.47
N GLU A 106 8.54 -8.55 36.89
CA GLU A 106 7.25 -9.17 37.20
C GLU A 106 7.19 -10.63 36.75
N MET A 107 7.73 -10.93 35.56
CA MET A 107 7.82 -12.30 35.06
C MET A 107 8.70 -13.18 35.97
N ASP A 108 9.84 -12.66 36.41
CA ASP A 108 10.74 -13.38 37.33
C ASP A 108 10.06 -13.62 38.69
N ALA A 109 9.35 -12.62 39.23
CA ALA A 109 8.60 -12.78 40.48
C ALA A 109 7.44 -13.78 40.35
N GLY A 110 6.74 -13.79 39.20
CA GLY A 110 5.68 -14.75 38.90
C GLY A 110 6.17 -16.19 38.74
N LEU A 111 7.36 -16.38 38.15
CA LEU A 111 8.02 -17.68 38.06
C LEU A 111 8.44 -18.24 39.43
N VAL A 112 8.85 -17.38 40.36
CA VAL A 112 9.20 -17.77 41.74
C VAL A 112 7.98 -18.22 42.55
N GLN A 113 6.78 -17.68 42.27
CA GLN A 113 5.54 -18.13 42.93
C GLN A 113 4.94 -19.41 42.31
N ALA A 114 5.33 -19.76 41.09
CA ALA A 114 4.79 -20.89 40.34
C ALA A 114 5.59 -22.20 40.49
N THR A 115 6.70 -22.22 41.25
CA THR A 115 7.39 -23.46 41.64
C THR A 115 6.76 -24.04 42.92
N PRO A 116 5.98 -25.13 42.87
CA PRO A 116 5.68 -25.92 44.05
C PRO A 116 6.92 -26.76 44.39
N GLY A 117 7.23 -26.89 45.68
CA GLY A 117 8.30 -27.75 46.18
C GLY A 117 8.11 -29.22 45.88
#